data_AF-A0A401SQ17-F1
#
_entry.id   AF-A0A401SQ17-F1
#
_cell.length_a   1.000
_cell.length_b   1.000
_cell.length_c   1.000
_cell.angle_alpha   90.00
_cell.angle_beta   90.00
_cell.angle_gamma   90.00
#
_symmetry.space_group_name_H-M   'P 1'
#
loop_
_entity.id
_entity.type
_entity.pdbx_description
1 polymer ?
#
loop_
_entity_poly.entity_id
_entity_poly.type
_entity_poly.pdbx_seq_one_letter_code
_entity_poly.pdbx_strand_id
1 'polypeptide(L)'
;MTPKASRIQLFLGCKLHAAGTEDGLSRRFVDYGLTIPLSTNGQGRYISHIVSATDTKLRSGRRFARSTRHQERGEADLYFNVTVFGKELHLRLKHNARLVAPRAEVEWQEDFRDLFTEPIHRDCVFSGDITDMPGATVAISNCDGLAGLIRADTGEFFIEPLEKGQQAQEEKGRIHVVYRRPSIKQAVSQDLHVEG
;
A
#
# COMPACT_ATOMS: atom_id res chain seq x y z
N MET A 1 28.20 11.68 -12.82
CA MET A 1 27.64 10.34 -12.53
C MET A 1 26.17 10.52 -12.19
N THR A 2 25.27 10.22 -13.12
CA THR A 2 23.83 10.24 -12.87
C THR A 2 23.46 9.01 -12.04
N PRO A 3 22.66 9.14 -10.96
CA PRO A 3 22.18 7.97 -10.25
C PRO A 3 21.28 7.18 -11.21
N LYS A 4 21.63 5.90 -11.46
CA LYS A 4 20.77 4.97 -12.19
C LYS A 4 19.43 4.91 -11.46
N ALA A 5 18.35 5.26 -12.15
CA ALA A 5 17.00 5.00 -11.65
C ALA A 5 16.91 3.48 -11.41
N SER A 6 16.68 3.09 -10.16
CA SER A 6 16.46 1.68 -9.85
C SER A 6 15.04 1.35 -10.31
N ARG A 7 14.95 0.72 -11.48
CA ARG A 7 13.69 0.23 -12.05
C ARG A 7 13.22 -0.92 -11.17
N ILE A 8 12.35 -0.64 -10.21
CA ILE A 8 11.71 -1.71 -9.45
C ILE A 8 10.55 -2.20 -10.30
N GLN A 9 10.79 -3.32 -11.01
CA GLN A 9 9.72 -4.02 -11.71
C GLN A 9 8.87 -4.74 -10.66
N LEU A 10 8.01 -3.96 -10.00
CA LEU A 10 6.90 -4.51 -9.27
C LEU A 10 5.92 -5.02 -10.32
N PHE A 11 5.96 -6.33 -10.55
CA PHE A 11 4.84 -7.05 -11.14
C PHE A 11 3.65 -7.01 -10.16
N LEU A 12 3.11 -5.83 -9.86
CA LEU A 12 1.71 -5.70 -9.46
C LEU A 12 0.92 -5.90 -10.74
N GLY A 13 0.77 -7.17 -11.14
CA GLY A 13 0.05 -7.55 -12.34
C GLY A 13 -1.39 -7.05 -12.31
N CYS A 14 -1.90 -6.75 -13.50
CA CYS A 14 -3.31 -6.56 -13.87
C CYS A 14 -4.16 -5.63 -13.01
N LYS A 15 -4.70 -4.59 -13.68
CA LYS A 15 -6.00 -3.96 -13.40
C LYS A 15 -6.77 -4.67 -12.31
N LEU A 16 -6.86 -4.04 -11.15
CA LEU A 16 -7.77 -4.38 -10.06
C LEU A 16 -9.22 -3.98 -10.43
N HIS A 17 -9.63 -4.18 -11.69
CA HIS A 17 -10.95 -3.75 -12.19
C HIS A 17 -12.02 -4.85 -12.09
N ALA A 18 -11.70 -6.02 -11.53
CA ALA A 18 -12.68 -7.10 -11.38
C ALA A 18 -12.36 -8.07 -10.23
N ALA A 19 -11.81 -7.58 -9.11
CA ALA A 19 -11.68 -8.37 -7.89
C ALA A 19 -12.67 -7.93 -6.80
N GLY A 20 -13.73 -7.21 -7.16
CA GLY A 20 -14.84 -6.92 -6.24
C GLY A 20 -15.62 -8.16 -5.77
N THR A 21 -15.27 -9.36 -6.26
CA THR A 21 -15.89 -10.64 -5.89
C THR A 21 -14.85 -11.64 -5.39
N GLU A 22 -15.22 -12.44 -4.38
CA GLU A 22 -14.38 -13.49 -3.77
C GLU A 22 -13.87 -14.51 -4.81
N ASP A 23 -14.64 -14.75 -5.87
CA ASP A 23 -14.28 -15.60 -7.01
C ASP A 23 -13.07 -15.07 -7.81
N GLY A 24 -12.91 -13.76 -7.93
CA GLY A 24 -11.76 -13.15 -8.60
C GLY A 24 -10.47 -13.32 -7.79
N LEU A 25 -10.58 -13.21 -6.47
CA LEU A 25 -9.45 -13.36 -5.55
C LEU A 25 -8.97 -14.80 -5.45
N SER A 26 -9.89 -15.77 -5.37
CA SER A 26 -9.54 -17.19 -5.32
C SER A 26 -8.88 -17.71 -6.61
N ARG A 27 -9.18 -17.11 -7.77
CA ARG A 27 -8.49 -17.40 -9.03
C ARG A 27 -7.04 -16.89 -9.06
N ARG A 28 -6.76 -15.84 -8.31
CA ARG A 28 -5.50 -15.09 -8.37
C ARG A 28 -4.56 -15.38 -7.22
N PHE A 29 -5.10 -15.74 -6.06
CA PHE A 29 -4.32 -16.04 -4.87
C PHE A 29 -4.57 -17.48 -4.39
N VAL A 30 -3.51 -18.16 -3.96
CA VAL A 30 -3.56 -19.45 -3.26
C VAL A 30 -4.06 -19.24 -1.84
N ASP A 31 -3.62 -18.16 -1.20
CA ASP A 31 -3.97 -17.81 0.17
C ASP A 31 -3.97 -16.27 0.33
N TYR A 32 -5.05 -15.72 0.86
CA TYR A 32 -5.25 -14.29 1.07
C TYR A 32 -6.19 -14.04 2.26
N GLY A 33 -6.02 -12.89 2.90
CA GLY A 33 -6.92 -12.36 3.93
C GLY A 33 -7.58 -11.07 3.45
N LEU A 34 -8.78 -10.80 3.94
CA LEU A 34 -9.45 -9.51 3.79
C LEU A 34 -9.42 -8.77 5.12
N THR A 35 -9.17 -7.47 5.07
CA THR A 35 -9.14 -6.62 6.26
C THR A 35 -9.71 -5.25 5.97
N ILE A 36 -10.25 -4.60 7.00
CA ILE A 36 -10.62 -3.19 6.97
C ILE A 36 -9.64 -2.49 7.91
N PRO A 37 -8.62 -1.78 7.38
CA PRO A 37 -7.68 -1.06 8.20
C PRO A 37 -8.34 0.01 9.06
N LEU A 38 -7.79 0.23 10.25
CA LEU A 38 -8.27 1.24 11.19
C LEU A 38 -7.13 2.23 11.46
N SER A 39 -7.42 3.52 11.36
CA SER A 39 -6.58 4.57 11.93
C SER A 39 -6.74 4.56 13.45
N THR A 40 -5.61 4.52 14.15
CA THR A 40 -5.55 4.45 15.61
C THR A 40 -4.65 5.52 16.16
N ASN A 41 -4.63 5.67 17.48
CA ASN A 41 -3.58 6.42 18.16
C ASN A 41 -2.36 5.53 18.45
N GLY A 42 -1.33 6.10 19.07
CA GLY A 42 -0.12 5.36 19.46
C GLY A 42 -0.33 4.27 20.51
N GLN A 43 -1.55 4.14 21.07
CA GLN A 43 -1.94 3.08 22.01
C GLN A 43 -2.89 2.04 21.37
N GLY A 44 -3.10 2.12 20.05
CA GLY A 44 -3.97 1.19 19.32
C GLY A 44 -5.47 1.46 19.48
N ARG A 45 -5.88 2.59 20.09
CA ARG A 45 -7.31 2.94 20.20
C ARG A 45 -7.83 3.47 18.87
N TYR A 46 -9.01 3.02 18.49
CA TYR A 46 -9.72 3.44 17.27
C TYR A 46 -9.90 4.96 17.18
N ILE A 47 -9.64 5.50 15.99
CA ILE A 47 -9.93 6.89 15.60
C ILE A 47 -10.92 6.91 14.44
N SER A 48 -10.60 6.24 13.32
CA SER A 48 -11.43 6.25 12.11
C SER A 48 -11.09 5.12 11.15
N HIS A 49 -11.94 4.87 10.16
CA HIS A 49 -11.63 4.02 9.00
C HIS A 49 -10.85 4.73 7.88
N ILE A 50 -10.68 6.06 7.97
CA ILE A 50 -9.91 6.85 7.01
C ILE A 50 -8.43 6.55 7.19
N VAL A 51 -7.78 6.07 6.12
CA VAL A 51 -6.36 5.70 6.10
C VAL A 51 -5.58 6.41 4.99
N SER A 52 -6.27 6.89 3.95
CA SER A 52 -5.66 7.68 2.89
C SER A 52 -5.15 9.05 3.38
N ALA A 53 -4.06 9.53 2.79
CA ALA A 53 -3.70 10.93 2.87
C ALA A 53 -4.79 11.76 2.18
N THR A 54 -5.40 12.70 2.91
CA THR A 54 -6.34 13.65 2.31
C THR A 54 -5.60 14.61 1.37
N ASP A 55 -6.19 14.87 0.21
CA ASP A 55 -5.63 15.67 -0.91
C ASP A 55 -5.16 17.08 -0.47
N THR A 56 -5.64 17.58 0.68
CA THR A 56 -5.20 18.85 1.29
C THR A 56 -3.76 18.82 1.81
N LYS A 57 -3.20 17.66 2.15
CA LYS A 57 -1.79 17.51 2.57
C LYS A 57 -0.82 17.34 1.39
N LEU A 58 -1.27 16.69 0.31
CA LEU A 58 -0.47 16.47 -0.91
C LEU A 58 -0.30 17.76 -1.73
N ARG A 59 -1.27 18.69 -1.66
CA ARG A 59 -1.23 19.98 -2.39
C ARG A 59 -0.48 21.12 -1.69
N SER A 60 0.00 20.93 -0.46
CA SER A 60 0.64 22.00 0.35
C SER A 60 2.08 22.35 -0.08
N GLY A 61 2.47 22.01 -1.30
CA GLY A 61 3.66 22.53 -1.97
C GLY A 61 3.52 23.99 -2.46
N ARG A 62 2.34 24.62 -2.33
CA ARG A 62 2.12 26.02 -2.76
C ARG A 62 1.32 26.85 -1.75
N ARG A 63 2.05 27.70 -1.02
CA ARG A 63 1.66 28.96 -0.34
C ARG A 63 0.56 28.88 0.73
N PHE A 64 0.99 28.89 1.99
CA PHE A 64 0.17 29.15 3.17
C PHE A 64 -0.47 30.55 3.14
N ALA A 65 -1.80 30.61 3.18
CA ALA A 65 -2.54 31.76 3.70
C ALA A 65 -2.95 31.46 5.15
N ARG A 66 -2.68 32.43 6.04
CA ARG A 66 -2.88 32.36 7.51
C ARG A 66 -4.35 32.21 7.89
N SER A 67 -4.68 31.25 8.75
CA SER A 67 -5.79 31.34 9.73
C SER A 67 -5.83 30.12 10.66
N THR A 68 -5.35 30.31 11.89
CA THR A 68 -5.75 29.69 13.17
C THR A 68 -6.27 28.24 13.20
N ARG A 69 -5.38 27.32 13.61
CA ARG A 69 -5.47 26.51 14.84
C ARG A 69 -4.27 25.56 14.88
N HIS A 70 -3.73 25.33 16.06
CA HIS A 70 -2.57 24.50 16.32
C HIS A 70 -2.62 23.16 15.58
N GLN A 71 -1.83 23.02 14.52
CA GLN A 71 -1.31 21.73 14.11
C GLN A 71 0.14 21.97 13.75
N GLU A 72 1.00 21.56 14.68
CA GLU A 72 2.45 21.65 14.56
C GLU A 72 2.89 21.12 13.21
N ARG A 73 3.83 21.86 12.62
CA ARG A 73 4.55 21.54 11.40
C ARG A 73 5.55 20.42 11.70
N GLY A 74 5.03 19.28 12.16
CA GLY A 74 5.74 18.10 12.60
C GLY A 74 5.27 16.88 11.81
N GLU A 75 6.25 16.11 11.38
CA GLU A 75 6.18 14.77 10.82
C GLU A 75 5.37 13.85 11.77
N ALA A 76 4.03 13.89 11.68
CA ALA A 76 3.18 13.18 12.63
C ALA A 76 3.30 11.66 12.40
N ASP A 77 3.69 10.94 13.45
CA ASP A 77 3.64 9.48 13.47
C ASP A 77 2.20 9.03 13.16
N LEU A 78 2.07 8.08 12.24
CA LEU A 78 0.81 7.46 11.88
C LEU A 78 0.70 6.09 12.54
N TYR A 79 -0.50 5.75 12.98
CA TYR A 79 -0.77 4.46 13.62
C TYR A 79 -1.97 3.81 12.97
N PHE A 80 -1.83 2.53 12.64
CA PHE A 80 -2.89 1.76 12.01
C PHE A 80 -2.99 0.38 12.63
N ASN A 81 -4.21 -0.15 12.78
CA ASN A 81 -4.42 -1.57 13.03
C ASN A 81 -4.84 -2.25 11.73
N VAL A 82 -4.21 -3.38 11.44
CA VAL A 82 -4.56 -4.25 10.31
C VAL A 82 -4.60 -5.70 10.77
N THR A 83 -5.56 -6.47 10.27
CA THR A 83 -5.64 -7.91 10.57
C THR A 83 -5.00 -8.70 9.45
N VAL A 84 -3.97 -9.46 9.77
CA VAL A 84 -3.22 -10.28 8.83
C VAL A 84 -3.32 -11.73 9.27
N PHE A 85 -4.04 -12.55 8.51
CA PHE A 85 -4.25 -13.98 8.80
C PHE A 85 -4.66 -14.27 10.27
N GLY A 86 -5.60 -13.47 10.79
CA GLY A 86 -6.14 -13.62 12.14
C GLY A 86 -5.32 -12.95 13.25
N LYS A 87 -4.16 -12.36 12.95
CA LYS A 87 -3.36 -11.57 13.90
C LYS A 87 -3.58 -10.08 13.66
N GLU A 88 -4.00 -9.36 14.71
CA GLU A 88 -4.08 -7.90 14.66
C GLU A 88 -2.67 -7.31 14.84
N LEU A 89 -2.26 -6.43 13.93
CA LEU A 89 -0.96 -5.78 13.92
C LEU A 89 -1.15 -4.29 14.07
N HIS A 90 -0.57 -3.72 15.13
CA HIS A 90 -0.55 -2.27 15.35
C HIS A 90 0.73 -1.68 14.75
N LEU A 91 0.58 -1.05 13.60
CA LEU A 91 1.66 -0.44 12.82
C LEU A 91 1.98 0.95 13.38
N ARG A 92 3.27 1.25 13.56
CA ARG A 92 3.75 2.57 13.97
C ARG A 92 4.65 3.12 12.88
N LEU A 93 4.19 4.16 12.18
CA LEU A 93 4.75 4.59 10.91
C LEU A 93 5.27 6.03 10.98
N LYS A 94 6.43 6.26 10.38
CA LYS A 94 7.03 7.58 10.19
C LYS A 94 7.21 7.88 8.73
N HIS A 95 7.02 9.15 8.35
CA HIS A 95 7.23 9.58 6.97
C HIS A 95 8.68 9.26 6.56
N ASN A 96 8.84 8.73 5.35
CA ASN A 96 10.15 8.38 4.83
C ASN A 96 10.23 8.57 3.32
N ALA A 97 10.46 9.82 2.91
CA ALA A 97 10.69 10.16 1.51
C ALA A 97 11.94 9.49 0.89
N ARG A 98 12.82 8.87 1.68
CA ARG A 98 14.03 8.17 1.19
C ARG A 98 13.75 6.71 0.83
N LEU A 99 12.60 6.16 1.21
CA LEU A 99 12.19 4.83 0.77
C LEU A 99 12.06 4.74 -0.75
N VAL A 100 11.81 5.88 -1.40
CA VAL A 100 11.61 6.02 -2.83
C VAL A 100 12.66 6.95 -3.40
N ALA A 101 13.42 6.48 -4.39
CA ALA A 101 14.42 7.28 -5.07
C ALA A 101 13.76 8.48 -5.78
N PRO A 102 14.42 9.64 -5.85
CA PRO A 102 13.95 10.74 -6.69
C PRO A 102 13.74 10.24 -8.13
N ARG A 103 12.55 10.48 -8.70
CA ARG A 103 12.14 10.01 -10.04
C ARG A 103 11.94 8.49 -10.17
N ALA A 104 11.73 7.78 -9.07
CA ALA A 104 11.24 6.42 -9.16
C ALA A 104 9.83 6.41 -9.77
N GLU A 105 9.63 5.53 -10.72
CA GLU A 105 8.37 5.31 -11.43
C GLU A 105 8.01 3.82 -11.29
N VAL A 106 6.72 3.54 -11.17
CA VAL A 106 6.20 2.16 -11.21
C VAL A 106 5.74 1.90 -12.62
N GLU A 107 6.16 0.76 -13.16
CA GLU A 107 5.65 0.24 -14.41
C GLU A 107 4.66 -0.88 -14.12
N TRP A 108 3.46 -0.78 -14.68
CA TRP A 108 2.52 -1.89 -14.72
C TRP A 108 2.12 -2.21 -16.15
N GLN A 109 1.82 -3.48 -16.37
CA GLN A 109 1.43 -4.00 -17.66
C GLN A 109 -0.02 -4.46 -17.60
N GLU A 110 -0.86 -3.91 -18.47
CA GLU A 110 -2.21 -4.40 -18.71
C GLU A 110 -2.22 -5.34 -19.91
N ASP A 111 -2.82 -6.52 -19.72
CA ASP A 111 -3.12 -7.50 -20.79
C ASP A 111 -1.96 -7.76 -21.76
N PHE A 112 -0.74 -7.77 -21.23
CA PHE A 112 0.52 -7.96 -21.95
C PHE A 112 0.79 -6.97 -23.10
N ARG A 113 -0.02 -5.91 -23.25
CA ARG A 113 0.05 -4.99 -24.40
C ARG A 113 0.46 -3.57 -24.01
N ASP A 114 -0.09 -3.04 -22.92
CA ASP A 114 0.12 -1.64 -22.55
C ASP A 114 0.98 -1.53 -21.28
N LEU A 115 2.13 -0.86 -21.41
CA LEU A 115 3.00 -0.49 -20.30
C LEU A 115 2.63 0.92 -19.85
N PHE A 116 2.13 1.03 -18.63
CA PHE A 116 1.87 2.31 -17.97
C PHE A 116 2.99 2.61 -16.99
N THR A 117 3.31 3.89 -16.87
CA THR A 117 4.35 4.36 -15.98
C THR A 117 3.80 5.52 -15.17
N GLU A 118 3.76 5.38 -13.85
CA GLU A 118 3.37 6.47 -12.96
C GLU A 118 4.46 6.80 -11.94
N PRO A 119 4.66 8.09 -11.63
CA PRO A 119 5.60 8.51 -10.60
C PRO A 119 5.14 8.05 -9.22
N ILE A 120 6.09 7.61 -8.39
CA ILE A 120 5.79 7.31 -6.99
C ILE A 120 5.73 8.61 -6.20
N HIS A 121 4.57 8.88 -5.62
CA HIS A 121 4.32 10.01 -4.75
C HIS A 121 5.09 9.84 -3.43
N ARG A 122 6.08 10.69 -3.16
CA ARG A 122 7.01 10.55 -2.01
C ARG A 122 6.45 11.14 -0.71
N ASP A 123 5.41 11.94 -0.80
CA ASP A 123 4.73 12.64 0.28
C ASP A 123 3.78 11.74 1.09
N CYS A 124 3.39 10.58 0.57
CA CYS A 124 2.53 9.61 1.24
C CYS A 124 3.22 8.29 1.59
N VAL A 125 4.56 8.28 1.68
CA VAL A 125 5.36 7.06 1.89
C VAL A 125 5.94 7.03 3.30
N PHE A 126 5.77 5.89 3.96
CA PHE A 126 6.09 5.69 5.35
C PHE A 126 6.85 4.39 5.59
N SER A 127 7.67 4.38 6.63
CA SER A 127 8.32 3.18 7.14
C SER A 127 8.22 3.13 8.66
N GLY A 128 8.27 1.93 9.23
CA GLY A 128 8.17 1.78 10.67
C GLY A 128 8.24 0.36 11.15
N ASP A 129 7.62 0.11 12.30
CA ASP A 129 7.64 -1.16 13.01
C ASP A 129 6.23 -1.57 13.46
N ILE A 130 6.15 -2.70 14.18
CA ILE A 130 4.91 -3.25 14.72
C ILE A 130 5.06 -3.32 16.24
N THR A 131 4.04 -2.84 16.97
CA THR A 131 3.98 -2.93 18.43
C THR A 131 4.12 -4.39 18.89
N ASP A 132 4.85 -4.63 19.97
CA ASP A 132 5.10 -5.95 20.57
C ASP A 132 5.75 -7.00 19.64
N MET A 133 6.36 -6.56 18.54
CA MET A 133 7.04 -7.46 17.60
C MET A 133 8.45 -6.95 17.23
N PRO A 134 9.46 -7.22 18.07
CA PRO A 134 10.84 -6.80 17.81
C PRO A 134 11.37 -7.33 16.47
N GLY A 135 12.02 -6.47 15.69
CA GLY A 135 12.58 -6.81 14.37
C GLY A 135 11.57 -6.81 13.22
N ALA A 136 10.28 -6.63 13.49
CA ALA A 136 9.29 -6.40 12.44
C ALA A 136 9.51 -5.04 11.77
N THR A 137 9.24 -4.99 10.47
CA THR A 137 9.41 -3.75 9.68
C THR A 137 8.24 -3.56 8.73
N VAL A 138 7.85 -2.32 8.53
CA VAL A 138 6.74 -1.93 7.66
C VAL A 138 7.20 -0.87 6.67
N ALA A 139 6.75 -0.98 5.44
CA ALA A 139 7.00 -0.05 4.34
C ALA A 139 5.71 0.14 3.55
N ILE A 140 4.99 1.25 3.78
CA ILE A 140 3.63 1.46 3.27
C ILE A 140 3.48 2.86 2.65
N SER A 141 2.71 2.92 1.56
CA SER A 141 2.12 4.15 1.02
C SER A 141 0.69 4.27 1.49
N ASN A 142 0.25 5.48 1.80
CA ASN A 142 -1.15 5.79 2.09
C ASN A 142 -1.80 6.76 1.09
N CYS A 143 -1.26 6.88 -0.13
CA CYS A 143 -1.81 7.79 -1.14
C CYS A 143 -3.26 7.46 -1.57
N ASP A 144 -3.58 6.18 -1.63
CA ASP A 144 -4.90 5.66 -1.97
C ASP A 144 -5.09 4.40 -1.12
N GLY A 145 -5.34 4.60 0.16
CA GLY A 145 -5.34 3.58 1.21
C GLY A 145 -3.98 2.94 1.44
N LEU A 146 -3.94 1.90 2.29
CA LEU A 146 -2.68 1.30 2.70
C LEU A 146 -2.19 0.30 1.64
N ALA A 147 -1.08 0.62 0.99
CA ALA A 147 -0.42 -0.26 0.04
C ALA A 147 1.06 -0.44 0.40
N GLY A 148 1.53 -1.67 0.58
CA GLY A 148 2.95 -1.90 0.89
C GLY A 148 3.29 -3.27 1.44
N LEU A 149 4.46 -3.34 2.08
CA LEU A 149 5.05 -4.56 2.64
C LEU A 149 5.06 -4.51 4.17
N ILE A 150 4.61 -5.59 4.78
CA ILE A 150 4.65 -5.86 6.22
C ILE A 150 5.53 -7.08 6.43
N ARG A 151 6.65 -6.92 7.13
CA ARG A 151 7.51 -8.01 7.57
C ARG A 151 7.25 -8.27 9.05
N ALA A 152 6.65 -9.42 9.35
CA ALA A 152 6.32 -9.87 10.68
C ALA A 152 7.06 -11.19 11.00
N ASP A 153 6.96 -11.63 12.25
CA ASP A 153 7.47 -12.92 12.72
C ASP A 153 6.90 -14.12 11.94
N THR A 154 5.66 -14.01 11.47
CA THR A 154 4.95 -15.04 10.69
C THR A 154 5.24 -15.00 9.18
N GLY A 155 6.02 -14.02 8.72
CA GLY A 155 6.45 -13.89 7.33
C GLY A 155 6.29 -12.49 6.73
N GLU A 156 6.41 -12.43 5.41
CA GLU A 156 6.26 -11.20 4.61
C GLU A 156 4.90 -11.17 3.92
N PHE A 157 4.21 -10.03 4.07
CA PHE A 157 2.85 -9.82 3.59
C PHE A 157 2.75 -8.53 2.80
N PHE A 158 2.09 -8.60 1.66
CA PHE A 158 1.64 -7.43 0.92
C PHE A 158 0.23 -7.07 1.37
N ILE A 159 -0.02 -5.77 1.52
CA ILE A 159 -1.35 -5.20 1.69
C ILE A 159 -1.61 -4.24 0.55
N GLU A 160 -2.81 -4.25 0.00
CA GLU A 160 -3.28 -3.24 -0.94
C GLU A 160 -4.82 -3.12 -0.89
N PRO A 161 -5.39 -1.97 -1.28
CA PRO A 161 -6.84 -1.83 -1.41
C PRO A 161 -7.39 -2.88 -2.38
N LEU A 162 -8.56 -3.44 -2.07
CA LEU A 162 -9.22 -4.37 -2.98
C LEU A 162 -9.68 -3.69 -4.28
N GLU A 163 -10.00 -2.40 -4.18
CA GLU A 163 -10.30 -1.52 -5.31
C GLU A 163 -9.61 -0.17 -5.09
N LYS A 164 -8.92 0.32 -6.13
CA LYS A 164 -8.25 1.63 -6.13
C LYS A 164 -9.26 2.76 -6.41
N GLY A 165 -8.93 3.98 -5.99
CA GLY A 165 -9.72 5.18 -6.27
C GLY A 165 -11.03 5.30 -5.47
N GLN A 166 -11.19 4.48 -4.42
CA GLN A 166 -12.40 4.42 -3.60
C GLN A 166 -12.24 5.11 -2.24
N GLN A 167 -11.44 6.19 -2.14
CA GLN A 167 -11.17 6.89 -0.87
C GLN A 167 -12.45 7.39 -0.20
N ALA A 168 -13.46 7.78 -0.98
CA ALA A 168 -14.78 8.19 -0.47
C ALA A 168 -15.53 7.06 0.27
N GLN A 169 -15.14 5.81 0.07
CA GLN A 169 -15.73 4.65 0.77
C GLN A 169 -15.01 4.33 2.08
N GLU A 170 -13.88 4.98 2.39
CA GLU A 170 -13.11 4.66 3.59
C GLU A 170 -13.91 4.84 4.87
N GLU A 171 -14.77 5.86 4.97
CA GLU A 171 -15.64 6.07 6.13
C GLU A 171 -16.55 4.86 6.43
N LYS A 172 -16.89 4.08 5.39
CA LYS A 172 -17.74 2.88 5.50
C LYS A 172 -16.92 1.60 5.72
N GLY A 173 -15.60 1.71 5.79
CA GLY A 173 -14.68 0.57 5.90
C GLY A 173 -14.29 0.01 4.54
N ARG A 174 -13.28 0.62 3.91
CA ARG A 174 -12.75 0.13 2.63
C ARG A 174 -11.91 -1.12 2.80
N ILE A 175 -12.26 -2.17 2.08
CA ILE A 175 -11.59 -3.47 2.15
C ILE A 175 -10.21 -3.40 1.50
N HIS A 176 -9.25 -4.04 2.17
CA HIS A 176 -7.90 -4.30 1.68
C HIS A 176 -7.68 -5.81 1.64
N VAL A 177 -6.92 -6.26 0.64
CA VAL A 177 -6.45 -7.63 0.55
C VAL A 177 -5.05 -7.73 1.12
N VAL A 178 -4.76 -8.82 1.84
CA VAL A 178 -3.45 -9.14 2.39
C VAL A 178 -3.02 -10.52 1.91
N TYR A 179 -1.81 -10.66 1.39
CA TYR A 179 -1.33 -11.92 0.84
C TYR A 179 0.19 -12.07 0.93
N ARG A 180 0.68 -13.31 0.85
CA ARG A 180 2.12 -13.59 0.71
C ARG A 180 2.52 -13.53 -0.77
N ARG A 181 3.76 -13.15 -1.09
CA ARG A 181 4.25 -13.15 -2.49
C ARG A 181 4.05 -14.48 -3.24
N PRO A 182 4.39 -15.67 -2.69
CA PRO A 182 4.18 -16.93 -3.40
C PRO A 182 2.71 -17.31 -3.52
N SER A 183 1.79 -16.60 -2.85
CA SER A 183 0.37 -16.84 -2.98
C SER A 183 -0.18 -16.34 -4.31
N ILE A 184 0.51 -15.51 -5.08
CA ILE A 184 0.04 -15.12 -6.42
C ILE A 184 0.12 -16.35 -7.33
N LYS A 185 -1.03 -16.84 -7.79
CA LYS A 185 -1.09 -17.85 -8.85
C LYS A 185 -0.51 -17.19 -10.09
N GLN A 186 0.72 -17.58 -10.45
CA GLN A 186 1.32 -17.17 -11.71
C GLN A 186 0.34 -17.60 -12.80
N ALA A 187 -0.24 -16.65 -13.53
CA ALA A 187 -0.84 -16.95 -14.81
C ALA A 187 0.32 -17.47 -15.66
N VAL A 188 0.47 -18.79 -15.72
CA VAL A 188 1.41 -19.43 -16.64
C VAL A 188 0.94 -19.00 -18.02
N SER A 189 1.66 -18.05 -18.62
CA SER A 189 1.66 -17.85 -20.05
C SER A 189 2.16 -19.17 -20.65
N GLN A 190 1.22 -20.04 -21.02
CA GLN A 190 1.52 -21.12 -21.95
C GLN A 190 1.78 -20.46 -23.30
N ASP A 191 3.04 -20.11 -23.54
CA ASP A 191 3.56 -19.91 -24.89
C ASP A 191 4.94 -20.54 -24.93
N LEU A 192 5.00 -21.77 -25.46
CA LEU A 192 6.13 -22.35 -26.18
C LEU A 192 5.70 -23.73 -26.69
N HIS A 193 5.20 -23.78 -27.92
CA HIS A 193 5.62 -24.75 -28.92
C HIS A 193 5.51 -24.06 -30.29
N VAL A 194 6.65 -23.57 -30.77
CA VAL A 194 6.87 -23.30 -32.19
C VAL A 194 7.20 -24.65 -32.84
N GLU A 195 6.41 -24.96 -33.86
CA GLU A 195 6.62 -25.80 -35.04
C GLU A 195 7.89 -26.67 -35.13
N GLY A 196 7.67 -27.92 -35.53
CA GLY A 196 8.61 -28.75 -36.29
C GLY A 196 7.90 -29.33 -37.50
#